data_AF-A0A8J2NMR3-F1
#
_entry.id   AF-A0A8J2NMR3-F1
#
_cell.length_a   1.000
_cell.length_b   1.000
_cell.length_c   1.000
_cell.angle_alpha   90.00
_cell.angle_beta   90.00
_cell.angle_gamma   90.00
#
_symmetry.space_group_name_H-M   'P 1'
#
loop_
_entity.id
_entity.type
_entity.pdbx_description
1 polymer ?
#
loop_
_entity_poly.entity_id
_entity_poly.type
_entity_poly.pdbx_seq_one_letter_code
_entity_poly.pdbx_strand_id
1 'polypeptide(L)'
;FKDNYSTPPCKGDLERNVSNLTHSINGTETDYVAAGSWARESLNVTVPTAISAVNNTFESASACHRDSSILFLLLMLGTLWLGVSLYNFNKTPYLQASKREALADYSLPVAVVVLSFIGSFVFQDVHLERFRYNTTNDVFKLARLEKISWTAIMCSIGLGFSLSLLVFMDQNITSAMVNNPCNKLKKGPAYHWDLFIVAIINGFLSIFTMPWMHATLPHSPLHMRSLADVEERVDQGHVYEIIVRVRETRLTGIFSHVLIGLSIFLLPYPLGHIPIAVLDGLFLYMAVTALNGNQMFERITLLFMEQAAYPPNHYIRRVPQRKIHQFTGFQVLQLSVMCFVGFVPWAYVKMVFPVTLLLLLPVRHKVVPLIIEQKYLDALDGEHQ
;
A
#
# COMPACT_ATOMS: atom_id res chain seq x y z
N PHE A 1 -0.09 12.86 7.88
CA PHE A 1 -0.02 11.49 7.29
C PHE A 1 1.34 10.87 7.52
N LYS A 2 2.45 11.45 7.05
CA LYS A 2 3.81 10.93 7.32
C LYS A 2 4.11 10.78 8.81
N ASP A 3 3.69 11.75 9.62
CA ASP A 3 3.88 11.74 11.09
C ASP A 3 3.11 10.64 11.84
N ASN A 4 2.12 9.99 11.19
CA ASN A 4 1.36 8.88 11.77
C ASN A 4 1.98 7.51 11.48
N TYR A 5 2.92 7.43 10.52
CA TYR A 5 3.57 6.17 10.11
C TYR A 5 5.09 6.20 10.31
N SER A 6 5.65 7.34 10.75
CA SER A 6 7.01 7.43 11.25
C SER A 6 6.99 7.25 12.77
N THR A 7 7.40 6.08 13.25
CA THR A 7 7.54 5.85 14.68
C THR A 7 8.69 6.70 15.23
N PRO A 8 8.47 7.49 16.30
CA PRO A 8 9.59 8.14 16.98
C PRO A 8 10.52 7.04 17.54
N PRO A 9 11.85 7.25 17.49
CA PRO A 9 12.80 6.29 18.02
C PRO A 9 12.57 6.07 19.53
N CYS A 10 12.66 4.82 19.97
CA CYS A 10 12.46 4.45 21.37
C CYS A 10 13.46 5.18 22.27
N LYS A 11 12.98 5.70 23.40
CA LYS A 11 13.81 6.39 24.39
C LYS A 11 15.06 5.58 24.81
N GLY A 12 14.94 4.26 24.92
CA GLY A 12 16.06 3.38 25.26
C GLY A 12 17.12 3.22 24.15
N ASP A 13 16.73 3.27 22.87
CA ASP A 13 17.68 3.29 21.75
C ASP A 13 18.35 4.66 21.62
N LEU A 14 17.64 5.73 21.98
CA LEU A 14 18.20 7.07 22.09
C LEU A 14 19.23 7.17 23.22
N GLU A 15 18.92 6.67 24.42
CA GLU A 15 19.87 6.62 25.54
C GLU A 15 21.13 5.82 25.19
N ARG A 16 20.98 4.68 24.49
CA ARG A 16 22.10 3.83 24.07
C ARG A 16 22.94 4.48 22.95
N ASN A 17 22.31 5.19 22.02
CA ASN A 17 23.04 5.97 21.00
C ASN A 17 23.73 7.19 21.59
N VAL A 18 23.13 7.85 22.58
CA VAL A 18 23.76 8.96 23.32
C VAL A 18 24.91 8.46 24.21
N SER A 19 24.78 7.30 24.86
CA SER A 19 25.89 6.70 25.61
C SER A 19 27.05 6.30 24.69
N ASN A 20 26.76 5.81 23.49
CA ASN A 20 27.79 5.50 22.49
C ASN A 20 28.44 6.76 21.91
N LEU A 21 27.65 7.82 21.67
CA LEU A 21 28.14 9.12 21.23
C LEU A 21 29.03 9.77 22.30
N THR A 22 28.61 9.77 23.56
CA THR A 22 29.42 10.29 24.68
C THR A 22 30.70 9.48 24.90
N HIS A 23 30.66 8.15 24.78
CA HIS A 23 31.87 7.33 24.77
C HIS A 23 32.79 7.64 23.58
N SER A 24 32.24 7.87 22.39
CA SER A 24 33.03 8.23 21.21
C SER A 24 33.67 9.62 21.33
N ILE A 25 32.96 10.57 21.94
CA ILE A 25 33.45 11.93 22.20
C ILE A 25 34.56 11.90 23.25
N ASN A 26 34.39 11.14 24.35
CA ASN A 26 35.43 10.97 25.36
C ASN A 26 36.65 10.19 24.83
N GLY A 27 36.45 9.25 23.90
CA GLY A 27 37.55 8.55 23.20
C GLY A 27 38.31 9.45 22.22
N THR A 28 37.65 10.43 21.62
CA THR A 28 38.32 11.45 20.80
C THR A 28 39.01 12.52 21.64
N GLU A 29 38.54 12.80 22.87
CA GLU A 29 39.17 13.78 23.75
C GLU A 29 40.60 13.38 24.16
N THR A 30 40.90 12.07 24.22
CA THR A 30 42.25 11.56 24.50
C THR A 30 43.20 11.68 23.30
N ASP A 31 42.69 11.78 22.07
CA ASP A 31 43.51 11.81 20.84
C ASP A 31 43.81 13.24 20.34
N TYR A 32 43.13 14.28 20.86
CA TYR A 32 43.26 15.66 20.38
C TYR A 32 43.92 16.66 21.35
N VAL A 33 44.58 16.20 22.42
CA VAL A 33 45.39 17.08 23.30
C VAL A 33 46.54 17.80 22.54
N ALA A 34 46.82 17.42 21.29
CA ALA A 34 47.82 18.04 20.41
C ALA A 34 47.29 19.07 19.38
N ALA A 35 45.99 19.39 19.33
CA ALA A 35 45.44 20.32 18.32
C ALA A 35 45.14 21.73 18.89
N GLY A 36 45.64 22.76 18.20
CA GLY A 36 45.64 24.16 18.63
C GLY A 36 44.27 24.84 18.80
N SER A 37 44.31 26.09 19.29
CA SER A 37 43.16 26.87 19.82
C SER A 37 41.94 27.01 18.91
N TRP A 38 42.09 26.84 17.59
CA TRP A 38 41.04 27.02 16.58
C TRP A 38 40.08 25.82 16.51
N ALA A 39 40.56 24.62 16.86
CA ALA A 39 39.72 23.41 16.97
C ALA A 39 38.84 23.45 18.22
N ARG A 40 39.27 24.16 19.27
CA ARG A 40 38.56 24.27 20.55
C ARG A 40 37.31 25.16 20.46
N GLU A 41 37.34 26.15 19.54
CA GLU A 41 36.27 27.12 19.37
C GLU A 41 35.11 26.60 18.49
N SER A 42 35.40 25.74 17.50
CA SER A 42 34.38 25.04 16.71
C SER A 42 33.68 23.91 17.47
N LEU A 43 34.37 23.26 18.41
CA LEU A 43 33.79 22.26 19.32
C LEU A 43 32.84 22.89 20.36
N ASN A 44 33.16 24.07 20.90
CA ASN A 44 32.31 24.77 21.86
C ASN A 44 30.96 25.26 21.29
N VAL A 45 30.82 25.36 19.96
CA VAL A 45 29.57 25.81 19.30
C VAL A 45 28.74 24.61 18.79
N THR A 46 29.39 23.53 18.36
CA THR A 46 28.73 22.35 17.78
C THR A 46 28.21 21.37 18.84
N VAL A 47 28.88 21.25 19.99
CA VAL A 47 28.47 20.33 21.06
C VAL A 47 27.18 20.80 21.77
N PRO A 48 26.99 22.08 22.15
CA PRO A 48 25.75 22.53 22.79
C PRO A 48 24.55 22.49 21.86
N THR A 49 24.76 22.73 20.55
CA THR A 49 23.70 22.68 19.54
C THR A 49 23.28 21.24 19.24
N ALA A 50 24.23 20.29 19.22
CA ALA A 50 23.95 18.86 19.16
C ALA A 50 23.22 18.35 20.42
N ILE A 51 23.65 18.78 21.62
CA ILE A 51 22.99 18.42 22.89
C ILE A 51 21.57 19.01 22.96
N SER A 52 21.35 20.23 22.47
CA SER A 52 20.01 20.84 22.42
C SER A 52 19.10 20.15 21.40
N ALA A 53 19.65 19.72 20.25
CA ALA A 53 18.93 18.88 19.29
C ALA A 53 18.61 17.47 19.86
N VAL A 54 19.50 16.89 20.67
CA VAL A 54 19.29 15.63 21.39
C VAL A 54 18.26 15.78 22.51
N ASN A 55 18.25 16.88 23.26
CA ASN A 55 17.24 17.14 24.29
C ASN A 55 15.85 17.34 23.67
N ASN A 56 15.75 18.01 22.51
CA ASN A 56 14.49 18.14 21.77
C ASN A 56 13.99 16.79 21.20
N THR A 57 14.89 15.86 20.82
CA THR A 57 14.51 14.50 20.45
C THR A 57 14.19 13.62 21.65
N PHE A 58 14.74 13.93 22.84
CA PHE A 58 14.44 13.23 24.09
C PHE A 58 13.04 13.57 24.63
N GLU A 59 12.57 14.82 24.47
CA GLU A 59 11.19 15.21 24.80
C GLU A 59 10.14 14.59 23.85
N SER A 60 10.55 14.19 22.64
CA SER A 60 9.69 13.55 21.64
C SER A 60 9.83 12.03 21.56
N ALA A 61 10.71 11.43 22.38
CA ALA A 61 10.86 9.99 22.48
C ALA A 61 9.78 9.40 23.41
N SER A 62 8.83 8.65 22.84
CA SER A 62 7.84 7.91 23.62
C SER A 62 8.51 6.79 24.42
N ALA A 63 8.05 6.57 25.65
CA ALA A 63 8.45 5.41 26.44
C ALA A 63 7.93 4.15 25.74
N CYS A 64 8.84 3.35 25.16
CA CYS A 64 8.48 2.10 24.49
C CYS A 64 8.11 1.05 25.54
N HIS A 65 6.83 1.03 25.92
CA HIS A 65 6.27 -0.01 26.76
C HIS A 65 6.10 -1.29 25.95
N ARG A 66 6.68 -2.39 26.45
CA ARG A 66 6.59 -3.73 25.84
C ARG A 66 5.14 -4.15 25.62
N ASP A 67 4.27 -3.74 26.55
CA ASP A 67 2.83 -4.03 26.55
C ASP A 67 2.13 -3.38 25.36
N SER A 68 2.54 -2.17 24.97
CA SER A 68 2.00 -1.47 23.78
C SER A 68 2.34 -2.21 22.48
N SER A 69 3.54 -2.77 22.36
CA SER A 69 3.94 -3.54 21.16
C SER A 69 3.18 -4.85 21.04
N ILE A 70 2.97 -5.56 22.16
CA ILE A 70 2.22 -6.82 22.18
C ILE A 70 0.75 -6.56 21.84
N LEU A 71 0.15 -5.52 22.43
CA LEU A 71 -1.23 -5.14 22.15
C LEU A 71 -1.41 -4.68 20.69
N PHE A 72 -0.45 -3.93 20.14
CA PHE A 72 -0.45 -3.54 18.74
C PHE A 72 -0.51 -4.76 17.81
N LEU A 73 0.38 -5.74 18.04
CA LEU A 73 0.42 -6.96 17.24
C LEU A 73 -0.87 -7.79 17.41
N LEU A 74 -1.40 -7.86 18.63
CA LEU A 74 -2.66 -8.56 18.93
C LEU A 74 -3.85 -7.92 18.19
N LEU A 75 -3.96 -6.59 18.18
CA LEU A 75 -5.03 -5.88 17.47
C LEU A 75 -4.87 -6.01 15.95
N MET A 76 -3.64 -5.89 15.43
CA MET A 76 -3.35 -6.03 14.00
C MET A 76 -3.62 -7.45 13.47
N LEU A 77 -3.14 -8.49 14.15
CA LEU A 77 -3.41 -9.87 13.74
C LEU A 77 -4.84 -10.30 14.08
N GLY A 78 -5.42 -9.78 15.16
CA GLY A 78 -6.80 -10.05 15.56
C GLY A 78 -7.82 -9.50 14.58
N THR A 79 -7.60 -8.30 14.04
CA THR A 79 -8.44 -7.73 12.97
C THR A 79 -8.36 -8.55 11.68
N LEU A 80 -7.15 -8.95 11.27
CA LEU A 80 -6.97 -9.84 10.12
C LEU A 80 -7.71 -11.17 10.33
N TRP A 81 -7.46 -11.82 11.47
CA TRP A 81 -8.05 -13.12 11.80
C TRP A 81 -9.57 -13.06 11.84
N LEU A 82 -10.13 -12.07 12.52
CA LEU A 82 -11.58 -11.89 12.60
C LEU A 82 -12.18 -11.57 11.23
N GLY A 83 -11.55 -10.69 10.45
CA GLY A 83 -12.00 -10.36 9.09
C GLY A 83 -12.03 -11.59 8.18
N VAL A 84 -10.94 -12.37 8.14
CA VAL A 84 -10.86 -13.60 7.34
C VAL A 84 -11.85 -14.67 7.84
N SER A 85 -12.02 -14.81 9.15
CA SER A 85 -12.96 -15.77 9.72
C SER A 85 -14.41 -15.42 9.38
N LEU A 86 -14.79 -14.14 9.44
CA LEU A 86 -16.14 -13.68 9.08
C LEU A 86 -16.38 -13.81 7.57
N TYR A 87 -15.38 -13.53 6.73
CA TYR A 87 -15.45 -13.73 5.30
C TYR A 87 -15.64 -15.22 4.94
N ASN A 88 -14.84 -16.10 5.54
CA ASN A 88 -14.92 -17.55 5.34
C ASN A 88 -16.19 -18.18 5.94
N PHE A 89 -16.91 -17.45 6.80
CA PHE A 89 -18.19 -17.90 7.34
C PHE A 89 -19.19 -18.20 6.22
N ASN A 90 -19.04 -17.60 5.03
CA ASN A 90 -19.86 -17.91 3.86
C ASN A 90 -19.78 -19.34 3.36
N LYS A 91 -18.66 -20.02 3.61
CA LYS A 91 -18.45 -21.41 3.20
C LYS A 91 -18.97 -22.41 4.24
N THR A 92 -19.40 -21.93 5.41
CA THR A 92 -19.88 -22.78 6.48
C THR A 92 -21.37 -23.12 6.34
N PRO A 93 -21.81 -24.30 6.82
CA PRO A 93 -23.22 -24.71 6.77
C PRO A 93 -24.09 -24.01 7.84
N TYR A 94 -23.51 -23.12 8.65
CA TYR A 94 -24.21 -22.42 9.71
C TYR A 94 -24.93 -21.17 9.16
N LEU A 95 -26.10 -20.84 9.74
CA LEU A 95 -26.99 -19.73 9.36
C LEU A 95 -27.67 -19.84 7.98
N GLN A 96 -28.69 -19.01 7.78
CA GLN A 96 -29.39 -18.88 6.49
C GLN A 96 -28.51 -18.14 5.47
N ALA A 97 -28.58 -18.54 4.20
CA ALA A 97 -27.75 -18.02 3.11
C ALA A 97 -27.69 -16.49 3.03
N SER A 98 -28.82 -15.79 3.14
CA SER A 98 -28.86 -14.32 3.08
C SER A 98 -28.13 -13.65 4.25
N LYS A 99 -28.25 -14.19 5.47
CA LYS A 99 -27.53 -13.64 6.65
C LYS A 99 -26.03 -13.86 6.53
N ARG A 100 -25.66 -14.99 5.93
CA ARG A 100 -24.29 -15.41 5.73
C ARG A 100 -23.57 -14.56 4.66
N GLU A 101 -24.24 -14.27 3.56
CA GLU A 101 -23.78 -13.33 2.53
C GLU A 101 -23.58 -11.92 3.13
N ALA A 102 -24.58 -11.41 3.87
CA ALA A 102 -24.45 -10.12 4.54
C ALA A 102 -23.27 -10.07 5.54
N LEU A 103 -23.03 -11.15 6.29
CA LEU A 103 -21.90 -11.22 7.22
C LEU A 103 -20.54 -11.20 6.51
N ALA A 104 -20.45 -11.85 5.34
CA ALA A 104 -19.23 -11.86 4.54
C ALA A 104 -18.94 -10.48 3.93
N ASP A 105 -19.98 -9.78 3.43
CA ASP A 105 -19.87 -8.44 2.87
C ASP A 105 -19.47 -7.39 3.93
N TYR A 106 -20.01 -7.50 5.14
CA TYR A 106 -19.69 -6.60 6.26
C TYR A 106 -18.54 -7.10 7.16
N SER A 107 -17.85 -8.17 6.78
CA SER A 107 -16.76 -8.79 7.55
C SER A 107 -15.71 -7.77 8.01
N LEU A 108 -15.24 -6.93 7.09
CA LEU A 108 -14.17 -5.98 7.31
C LEU A 108 -14.60 -4.78 8.20
N PRO A 109 -15.70 -4.06 7.93
CA PRO A 109 -16.20 -3.03 8.84
C PRO A 109 -16.50 -3.56 10.24
N VAL A 110 -17.11 -4.75 10.35
CA VAL A 110 -17.42 -5.37 11.65
C VAL A 110 -16.14 -5.70 12.42
N ALA A 111 -15.12 -6.25 11.75
CA ALA A 111 -13.84 -6.55 12.39
C ALA A 111 -13.16 -5.29 12.93
N VAL A 112 -13.16 -4.20 12.15
CA VAL A 112 -12.59 -2.90 12.59
C VAL A 112 -13.34 -2.35 13.80
N VAL A 113 -14.67 -2.36 13.81
CA VAL A 113 -15.47 -1.85 14.93
C VAL A 113 -15.26 -2.68 16.19
N VAL A 114 -15.30 -4.01 16.09
CA VAL A 114 -15.14 -4.91 17.24
C VAL A 114 -13.74 -4.79 17.85
N LEU A 115 -12.68 -4.82 17.04
CA LEU A 115 -11.33 -4.70 17.58
C LEU A 115 -10.99 -3.29 18.05
N SER A 116 -11.58 -2.24 17.44
CA SER A 116 -11.48 -0.88 17.97
C SER A 116 -12.16 -0.76 19.33
N PHE A 117 -13.32 -1.39 19.50
CA PHE A 117 -14.00 -1.44 20.79
C PHE A 117 -13.16 -2.18 21.83
N ILE A 118 -12.61 -3.36 21.50
CA ILE A 118 -11.73 -4.11 22.40
C ILE A 118 -10.49 -3.27 22.77
N GLY A 119 -9.81 -2.69 21.78
CA GLY A 119 -8.62 -1.87 22.00
C GLY A 119 -8.90 -0.62 22.86
N SER A 120 -10.03 0.05 22.64
CA SER A 120 -10.36 1.30 23.31
C SER A 120 -11.08 1.13 24.67
N PHE A 121 -11.83 0.04 24.89
CA PHE A 121 -12.59 -0.18 26.13
C PHE A 121 -11.99 -1.25 27.04
N VAL A 122 -11.45 -2.34 26.50
CA VAL A 122 -10.88 -3.44 27.31
C VAL A 122 -9.45 -3.13 27.73
N PHE A 123 -8.67 -2.48 26.85
CA PHE A 123 -7.26 -2.14 27.09
C PHE A 123 -7.04 -0.63 27.30
N GLN A 124 -7.91 0.01 28.10
CA GLN A 124 -7.81 1.45 28.41
C GLN A 124 -6.47 1.83 29.08
N ASP A 125 -5.89 0.91 29.85
CA ASP A 125 -4.67 1.16 30.63
C ASP A 125 -3.39 1.20 29.78
N VAL A 126 -3.43 0.73 28.52
CA VAL A 126 -2.27 0.66 27.64
C VAL A 126 -2.30 1.83 26.64
N HIS A 127 -1.20 2.58 26.56
CA HIS A 127 -1.08 3.69 25.61
C HIS A 127 -1.03 3.14 24.17
N LEU A 128 -2.14 3.29 23.45
CA LEU A 128 -2.26 3.02 22.02
C LEU A 128 -2.06 4.32 21.24
N GLU A 129 -1.26 4.27 20.18
CA GLU A 129 -1.11 5.40 19.26
C GLU A 129 -2.44 5.64 18.53
N ARG A 130 -2.96 6.85 18.70
CA ARG A 130 -4.19 7.32 18.05
C ARG A 130 -3.83 8.14 16.81
N PHE A 131 -4.78 8.23 15.88
CA PHE A 131 -4.60 9.03 14.68
C PHE A 131 -4.37 10.52 15.05
N ARG A 132 -3.18 11.05 14.75
CA ARG A 132 -2.88 12.47 14.97
C ARG A 132 -3.51 13.28 13.84
N TYR A 133 -4.36 14.22 14.19
CA TYR A 133 -4.88 15.23 13.29
C TYR A 133 -4.40 16.60 13.75
N ASN A 134 -4.03 17.46 12.80
CA ASN A 134 -3.59 18.82 13.09
C ASN A 134 -4.61 19.81 12.53
N THR A 135 -5.26 20.58 13.41
CA THR A 135 -6.31 21.53 13.06
C THR A 135 -5.77 22.90 12.61
N THR A 136 -4.47 23.16 12.77
CA THR A 136 -3.89 24.52 12.66
C THR A 136 -3.20 24.83 11.34
N ASN A 137 -3.24 23.92 10.35
CA ASN A 137 -2.67 24.19 9.04
C ASN A 137 -3.73 24.74 8.08
N ASP A 138 -3.51 25.94 7.54
CA ASP A 138 -4.31 26.46 6.44
C ASP A 138 -4.26 25.47 5.26
N VAL A 139 -5.40 24.84 4.97
CA VAL A 139 -5.54 23.81 3.92
C VAL A 139 -5.42 24.42 2.52
N PHE A 140 -5.74 25.71 2.39
CA PHE A 140 -5.69 26.45 1.13
C PHE A 140 -4.50 27.43 1.12
N LYS A 141 -3.32 26.93 0.76
CA LYS A 141 -2.14 27.77 0.52
C LYS A 141 -1.88 27.86 -0.99
N LEU A 142 -2.05 29.06 -1.54
CA LEU A 142 -1.75 29.30 -2.95
C LEU A 142 -0.23 29.20 -3.19
N ALA A 143 0.15 28.46 -4.23
CA ALA A 143 1.56 28.30 -4.60
C ALA A 143 2.18 29.66 -4.96
N ARG A 144 3.21 30.09 -4.22
CA ARG A 144 3.90 31.37 -4.48
C ARG A 144 4.95 31.19 -5.59
N LEU A 145 4.49 31.24 -6.85
CA LEU A 145 5.29 31.03 -8.06
C LEU A 145 6.32 32.16 -8.34
N GLU A 146 6.14 33.33 -7.72
CA GLU A 146 6.89 34.56 -8.02
C GLU A 146 8.36 34.55 -7.56
N LYS A 147 8.78 33.61 -6.71
CA LYS A 147 10.13 33.56 -6.11
C LYS A 147 11.06 32.49 -6.73
N ILE A 148 10.65 31.85 -7.83
CA ILE A 148 11.33 30.65 -8.34
C ILE A 148 12.38 31.04 -9.40
N SER A 149 13.61 30.55 -9.22
CA SER A 149 14.69 30.68 -10.21
C SER A 149 14.38 29.91 -11.50
N TRP A 150 14.81 30.42 -12.66
CA TRP A 150 14.63 29.76 -13.95
C TRP A 150 15.20 28.32 -13.99
N THR A 151 16.32 28.08 -13.30
CA THR A 151 16.91 26.73 -13.21
C THR A 151 15.99 25.73 -12.51
N ALA A 152 15.30 26.18 -11.46
CA ALA A 152 14.33 25.34 -10.74
C ALA A 152 13.11 25.02 -11.61
N ILE A 153 12.67 25.95 -12.47
CA ILE A 153 11.59 25.69 -13.44
C ILE A 153 12.00 24.57 -14.40
N MET A 154 13.19 24.65 -15.00
CA MET A 154 13.69 23.63 -15.93
C MET A 154 13.84 22.26 -15.25
N CYS A 155 14.37 22.20 -14.02
CA CYS A 155 14.42 20.96 -13.26
C CYS A 155 13.01 20.41 -12.94
N SER A 156 12.05 21.29 -12.61
CA SER A 156 10.68 20.89 -12.30
C SER A 156 9.95 20.28 -13.51
N ILE A 157 10.25 20.73 -14.73
CA ILE A 157 9.69 20.13 -15.96
C ILE A 157 10.13 18.68 -16.11
N GLY A 158 11.41 18.38 -15.89
CA GLY A 158 11.94 17.01 -15.94
C GLY A 158 11.30 16.10 -14.89
N LEU A 159 11.18 16.60 -13.64
CA LEU A 159 10.51 15.86 -12.56
C LEU A 159 9.01 15.68 -12.83
N GLY A 160 8.35 16.72 -13.35
CA GLY A 160 6.94 16.69 -13.72
C GLY A 160 6.64 15.69 -14.84
N PHE A 161 7.56 15.53 -15.81
CA PHE A 161 7.43 14.50 -16.84
C PHE A 161 7.48 13.08 -16.25
N SER A 162 8.44 12.79 -15.36
CA SER A 162 8.51 11.48 -14.69
C SER A 162 7.26 11.22 -13.83
N LEU A 163 6.79 12.23 -13.10
CA LEU A 163 5.58 12.13 -12.28
C LEU A 163 4.32 11.91 -13.16
N SER A 164 4.23 12.59 -14.29
CA SER A 164 3.14 12.41 -15.27
C SER A 164 3.12 10.98 -15.81
N LEU A 165 4.29 10.41 -16.13
CA LEU A 165 4.40 9.00 -16.54
C LEU A 165 3.90 8.05 -15.45
N LEU A 166 4.21 8.31 -14.18
CA LEU A 166 3.71 7.50 -13.07
C LEU A 166 2.18 7.51 -13.00
N VAL A 167 1.58 8.71 -12.99
CA VAL A 167 0.11 8.87 -12.94
C VAL A 167 -0.55 8.23 -14.16
N PHE A 168 0.05 8.37 -15.34
CA PHE A 168 -0.41 7.72 -16.56
C PHE A 168 -0.40 6.19 -16.44
N MET A 169 0.70 5.61 -15.94
CA MET A 169 0.81 4.16 -15.80
C MET A 169 -0.18 3.62 -14.76
N ASP A 170 -0.26 4.25 -13.59
CA ASP A 170 -1.18 3.84 -12.52
C ASP A 170 -2.63 3.91 -12.98
N GLN A 171 -3.02 4.97 -13.69
CA GLN A 171 -4.37 5.13 -14.23
C GLN A 171 -4.71 4.02 -15.25
N ASN A 172 -3.81 3.76 -16.20
CA ASN A 172 -4.06 2.76 -17.23
C ASN A 172 -4.06 1.33 -16.68
N ILE A 173 -3.14 0.99 -15.77
CA ILE A 173 -3.09 -0.34 -15.15
C ILE A 173 -4.33 -0.56 -14.29
N THR A 174 -4.72 0.43 -13.47
CA THR A 174 -5.92 0.32 -12.63
C THR A 174 -7.17 0.19 -13.48
N SER A 175 -7.31 1.02 -14.52
CA SER A 175 -8.47 0.97 -15.42
C SER A 175 -8.52 -0.34 -16.22
N ALA A 176 -7.38 -0.87 -16.69
CA ALA A 176 -7.32 -2.15 -17.38
C ALA A 176 -7.70 -3.33 -16.45
N MET A 177 -7.29 -3.28 -15.18
CA MET A 177 -7.65 -4.30 -14.19
C MET A 177 -9.15 -4.29 -13.86
N VAL A 178 -9.76 -3.10 -13.71
CA VAL A 178 -11.21 -2.97 -13.49
C VAL A 178 -11.98 -3.38 -14.73
N ASN A 179 -11.54 -2.97 -15.92
CA ASN A 179 -12.15 -3.30 -17.21
C ASN A 179 -11.75 -4.68 -17.75
N ASN A 180 -11.19 -5.55 -16.91
CA ASN A 180 -10.91 -6.92 -17.32
C ASN A 180 -12.22 -7.59 -17.75
N PRO A 181 -12.28 -8.25 -18.93
CA PRO A 181 -13.47 -8.93 -19.42
C PRO A 181 -14.02 -10.00 -18.45
N CYS A 182 -13.19 -10.55 -17.57
CA CYS A 182 -13.61 -11.45 -16.48
C CYS A 182 -14.64 -10.79 -15.55
N ASN A 183 -14.58 -9.47 -15.37
CA ASN A 183 -15.49 -8.71 -14.52
C ASN A 183 -16.85 -8.44 -15.19
N LYS A 184 -17.02 -8.76 -16.49
CA LYS A 184 -18.28 -8.64 -17.23
C LYS A 184 -18.99 -7.28 -17.04
N LEU A 185 -18.22 -6.20 -17.10
CA LEU A 185 -18.78 -4.85 -17.09
C LEU A 185 -19.62 -4.61 -18.35
N LYS A 186 -20.74 -3.89 -18.20
CA LYS A 186 -21.69 -3.62 -19.28
C LYS A 186 -21.34 -2.34 -20.03
N LYS A 187 -20.83 -1.33 -19.33
CA LYS A 187 -20.39 -0.08 -19.96
C LYS A 187 -18.99 -0.24 -20.52
N GLY A 188 -18.77 0.34 -21.70
CA GLY A 188 -17.47 0.34 -22.36
C GLY A 188 -16.42 1.16 -21.59
N PRO A 189 -15.13 0.87 -21.78
CA PRO A 189 -14.05 1.58 -21.10
C PRO A 189 -13.86 2.99 -21.67
N ALA A 190 -13.49 3.94 -20.81
CA ALA A 190 -13.30 5.35 -21.17
C ALA A 190 -11.90 5.87 -20.79
N TYR A 191 -10.84 5.13 -21.13
CA TYR A 191 -9.46 5.40 -20.72
C TYR A 191 -9.00 6.86 -20.94
N HIS A 192 -9.28 7.43 -22.11
CA HIS A 192 -8.85 8.80 -22.44
C HIS A 192 -9.59 9.86 -21.64
N TRP A 193 -10.88 9.63 -21.39
CA TRP A 193 -11.71 10.58 -20.65
C TRP A 193 -11.32 10.59 -19.17
N ASP A 194 -11.06 9.42 -18.60
CA ASP A 194 -10.57 9.27 -17.23
C ASP A 194 -9.23 10.02 -17.04
N LEU A 195 -8.29 9.85 -17.98
CA LEU A 195 -7.00 10.55 -17.93
C LEU A 195 -7.15 12.08 -18.01
N PHE A 196 -8.05 12.56 -18.87
CA PHE A 196 -8.31 14.00 -19.03
C PHE A 196 -8.89 14.61 -17.74
N ILE A 197 -9.85 13.94 -17.10
CA ILE A 197 -10.44 14.41 -15.85
C ILE A 197 -9.41 14.41 -14.71
N VAL A 198 -8.60 13.35 -14.59
CA VAL A 198 -7.52 13.29 -13.59
C VAL A 198 -6.50 14.42 -13.81
N ALA A 199 -6.16 14.74 -15.05
CA ALA A 199 -5.26 15.84 -15.37
C ALA A 199 -5.82 17.21 -14.94
N ILE A 200 -7.12 17.47 -15.17
CA ILE A 200 -7.79 18.70 -14.71
C ILE A 200 -7.77 18.80 -13.18
N ILE A 201 -8.12 17.71 -12.49
CA ILE A 201 -8.15 17.66 -11.03
C ILE A 201 -6.75 17.91 -10.46
N ASN A 202 -5.72 17.24 -10.98
CA ASN A 202 -4.34 17.43 -10.52
C ASN A 202 -3.79 18.82 -10.86
N GLY A 203 -4.20 19.42 -11.99
CA GLY A 203 -3.90 20.80 -12.30
C GLY A 203 -4.45 21.77 -11.25
N PHE A 204 -5.73 21.58 -10.86
CA PHE A 204 -6.35 22.34 -9.79
C PHE A 204 -5.64 22.13 -8.44
N LEU A 205 -5.40 20.88 -8.03
CA LEU A 205 -4.72 20.55 -6.76
C LEU A 205 -3.31 21.15 -6.68
N SER A 206 -2.59 21.20 -7.81
CA SER A 206 -1.25 21.80 -7.89
C SER A 206 -1.25 23.30 -7.58
N ILE A 207 -2.27 24.04 -8.03
CA ILE A 207 -2.40 25.49 -7.77
C ILE A 207 -2.60 25.75 -6.27
N PHE A 208 -3.38 24.91 -5.59
CA PHE A 208 -3.68 25.00 -4.17
C PHE A 208 -2.65 24.31 -3.25
N THR A 209 -1.51 23.86 -3.81
CA THR A 209 -0.46 23.13 -3.05
C THR A 209 -1.01 21.89 -2.33
N MET A 210 -2.03 21.25 -2.92
CA MET A 210 -2.63 20.03 -2.39
C MET A 210 -1.95 18.80 -2.98
N PRO A 211 -1.95 17.67 -2.25
CA PRO A 211 -1.42 16.42 -2.78
C PRO A 211 -2.20 15.97 -4.02
N TRP A 212 -1.49 15.39 -4.98
CA TRP A 212 -2.08 14.92 -6.22
C TRP A 212 -2.90 13.65 -5.99
N MET A 213 -3.94 13.47 -6.80
CA MET A 213 -4.80 12.30 -6.81
C MET A 213 -4.41 11.38 -7.96
N HIS A 214 -4.41 10.08 -7.69
CA HIS A 214 -4.13 9.03 -8.67
C HIS A 214 -5.10 7.85 -8.45
N ALA A 215 -5.30 7.03 -9.47
CA ALA A 215 -6.07 5.80 -9.34
C ALA A 215 -5.36 4.83 -8.40
N THR A 216 -6.11 4.26 -7.47
CA THR A 216 -5.58 3.37 -6.44
C THR A 216 -5.75 1.92 -6.86
N LEU A 217 -4.61 1.23 -7.06
CA LEU A 217 -4.55 -0.15 -7.54
C LEU A 217 -5.30 -1.16 -6.68
N PRO A 218 -5.18 -1.22 -5.33
CA PRO A 218 -5.93 -2.22 -4.57
C PRO A 218 -7.39 -1.80 -4.38
N HIS A 219 -7.66 -0.51 -4.18
CA HIS A 219 -8.99 -0.03 -3.79
C HIS A 219 -10.01 -0.08 -4.94
N SER A 220 -9.60 0.24 -6.17
CA SER A 220 -10.52 0.26 -7.33
C SER A 220 -11.08 -1.13 -7.71
N PRO A 221 -10.27 -2.20 -7.85
CA PRO A 221 -10.79 -3.54 -8.11
C PRO A 221 -11.52 -4.12 -6.89
N LEU A 222 -11.11 -3.80 -5.65
CA LEU A 222 -11.85 -4.22 -4.45
C LEU A 222 -13.24 -3.57 -4.41
N HIS A 223 -13.35 -2.29 -4.77
CA HIS A 223 -14.64 -1.62 -4.87
C HIS A 223 -15.53 -2.28 -5.93
N MET A 224 -14.97 -2.58 -7.11
CA MET A 224 -15.69 -3.30 -8.17
C MET A 224 -16.13 -4.70 -7.69
N ARG A 225 -15.25 -5.45 -7.03
CA ARG A 225 -15.54 -6.78 -6.49
C ARG A 225 -16.63 -6.73 -5.42
N SER A 226 -16.68 -5.71 -4.58
CA SER A 226 -17.75 -5.52 -3.58
C SER A 226 -19.13 -5.24 -4.20
N LEU A 227 -19.16 -4.83 -5.47
CA LEU A 227 -20.38 -4.61 -6.25
C LEU A 227 -20.69 -5.77 -7.19
N ALA A 228 -19.85 -6.79 -7.21
CA ALA A 228 -19.96 -7.96 -8.05
C ALA A 228 -20.77 -9.05 -7.36
N ASP A 229 -21.72 -9.62 -8.07
CA ASP A 229 -22.40 -10.83 -7.64
C ASP A 229 -21.54 -12.02 -8.10
N VAL A 230 -21.02 -12.76 -7.13
CA VAL A 230 -20.14 -13.90 -7.32
C VAL A 230 -20.94 -15.19 -7.15
N GLU A 231 -20.88 -16.08 -8.13
CA GLU A 231 -21.44 -17.43 -8.03
C GLU A 231 -20.32 -18.46 -7.92
N GLU A 232 -20.48 -19.41 -7.01
CA GLU A 232 -19.64 -20.60 -6.95
C GLU A 232 -20.14 -21.61 -7.99
N ARG A 233 -19.29 -21.94 -8.97
CA ARG A 233 -19.53 -23.05 -9.91
C ARG A 233 -18.55 -24.16 -9.64
N VAL A 234 -19.08 -25.38 -9.49
CA VAL A 234 -18.26 -26.56 -9.36
C VAL A 234 -17.99 -27.10 -10.76
N ASP A 235 -16.73 -27.05 -11.19
CA ASP A 235 -16.29 -27.73 -12.40
C ASP A 235 -15.25 -28.79 -12.03
N GLN A 236 -15.48 -30.03 -12.50
CA GLN A 236 -14.64 -31.20 -12.23
C GLN A 236 -14.25 -31.41 -10.76
N GLY A 237 -15.16 -31.14 -9.81
CA GLY A 237 -14.91 -31.31 -8.37
C GLY A 237 -14.14 -30.17 -7.71
N HIS A 238 -13.75 -29.13 -8.45
CA HIS A 238 -13.18 -27.89 -7.93
C HIS A 238 -14.22 -26.77 -7.95
N VAL A 239 -14.28 -25.99 -6.86
CA VAL A 239 -15.20 -24.86 -6.72
C VAL A 239 -14.50 -23.60 -7.24
N TYR A 240 -15.07 -22.99 -8.28
CA TYR A 240 -14.59 -21.74 -8.85
C TYR A 240 -15.58 -20.61 -8.55
N GLU A 241 -15.07 -19.49 -8.06
CA GLU A 241 -15.83 -18.26 -7.88
C GLU A 241 -15.81 -17.48 -9.19
N ILE A 242 -16.95 -17.38 -9.88
CA ILE A 242 -17.08 -16.58 -11.10
C ILE A 242 -17.94 -15.34 -10.87
N ILE A 243 -17.51 -14.23 -11.44
CA ILE A 243 -18.32 -13.01 -11.45
C ILE A 243 -19.42 -13.15 -12.50
N VAL A 244 -20.68 -13.00 -12.08
CA VAL A 244 -21.85 -13.14 -12.97
C VAL A 244 -22.30 -11.80 -13.49
N ARG A 245 -22.43 -10.83 -12.59
CA ARG A 245 -22.81 -9.46 -12.92
C ARG A 245 -22.20 -8.48 -11.93
N VAL A 246 -21.87 -7.29 -12.40
CA VAL A 246 -21.41 -6.18 -11.55
C VAL A 246 -22.45 -5.07 -11.56
N ARG A 247 -22.78 -4.56 -10.37
CA ARG A 247 -23.68 -3.42 -10.19
C ARG A 247 -22.92 -2.12 -10.40
N GLU A 248 -22.95 -1.58 -11.61
CA GLU A 248 -22.30 -0.31 -11.92
C GLU A 248 -23.10 0.88 -11.40
N THR A 249 -22.65 1.48 -10.28
CA THR A 249 -23.31 2.62 -9.65
C THR A 249 -22.38 3.83 -9.54
N ARG A 250 -22.93 5.04 -9.66
CA ARG A 250 -22.19 6.30 -9.40
C ARG A 250 -22.34 6.77 -7.95
N LEU A 251 -23.36 6.27 -7.25
CA LEU A 251 -23.75 6.73 -5.93
C LEU A 251 -22.73 6.33 -4.86
N THR A 252 -22.15 5.12 -4.95
CA THR A 252 -21.18 4.63 -3.97
C THR A 252 -19.91 5.50 -3.94
N GLY A 253 -19.41 5.89 -5.12
CA GLY A 253 -18.28 6.81 -5.26
C GLY A 253 -18.59 8.18 -4.65
N ILE A 254 -19.71 8.80 -5.04
CA ILE A 254 -20.12 10.11 -4.51
C ILE A 254 -20.31 10.04 -2.99
N PHE A 255 -21.01 9.02 -2.50
CA PHE A 255 -21.29 8.85 -1.07
C PHE A 255 -20.01 8.65 -0.26
N SER A 256 -19.06 7.84 -0.74
CA SER A 256 -17.76 7.68 -0.07
C SER A 256 -16.98 8.98 0.01
N HIS A 257 -16.94 9.78 -1.06
CA HIS A 257 -16.23 11.06 -1.07
C HIS A 257 -16.89 12.10 -0.16
N VAL A 258 -18.23 12.13 -0.11
CA VAL A 258 -18.98 12.96 0.85
C VAL A 258 -18.68 12.54 2.29
N LEU A 259 -18.64 11.23 2.58
CA LEU A 259 -18.29 10.72 3.91
C LEU A 259 -16.83 11.01 4.28
N ILE A 260 -15.90 10.95 3.33
CA ILE A 260 -14.50 11.37 3.55
C ILE A 260 -14.47 12.86 3.91
N GLY A 261 -15.23 13.71 3.22
CA GLY A 261 -15.37 15.13 3.60
C GLY A 261 -15.96 15.31 5.00
N LEU A 262 -17.00 14.54 5.34
CA LEU A 262 -17.62 14.57 6.67
C LEU A 262 -16.70 14.05 7.78
N SER A 263 -15.74 13.17 7.45
CA SER A 263 -14.81 12.58 8.41
C SER A 263 -13.95 13.63 9.14
N ILE A 264 -13.71 14.80 8.53
CA ILE A 264 -13.02 15.93 9.16
C ILE A 264 -13.75 16.40 10.42
N PHE A 265 -15.08 16.37 10.42
CA PHE A 265 -15.89 16.73 11.59
C PHE A 265 -15.98 15.60 12.62
N LEU A 266 -15.81 14.34 12.20
CA LEU A 266 -15.88 13.14 13.05
C LEU A 266 -14.52 12.71 13.63
N LEU A 267 -13.43 13.33 13.18
CA LEU A 267 -12.06 13.09 13.63
C LEU A 267 -11.83 13.29 15.14
N PRO A 268 -12.37 14.34 15.82
CA PRO A 268 -12.20 14.46 17.27
C PRO A 268 -12.91 13.32 18.02
N TYR A 269 -14.16 13.03 17.65
CA TYR A 269 -14.97 11.92 18.17
C TYR A 269 -15.97 11.52 17.07
N PRO A 270 -16.17 10.23 16.75
CA PRO A 270 -15.62 9.01 17.34
C PRO A 270 -14.36 8.44 16.64
N LEU A 271 -13.93 8.96 15.48
CA LEU A 271 -12.84 8.35 14.69
C LEU A 271 -11.49 8.34 15.42
N GLY A 272 -11.24 9.29 16.33
CA GLY A 272 -10.03 9.33 17.15
C GLY A 272 -9.85 8.15 18.11
N HIS A 273 -10.92 7.36 18.36
CA HIS A 273 -10.84 6.16 19.19
C HIS A 273 -10.34 4.91 18.45
N ILE A 274 -10.24 4.96 17.12
CA ILE A 274 -9.76 3.83 16.32
C ILE A 274 -8.23 3.77 16.46
N PRO A 275 -7.65 2.70 17.06
CA PRO A 275 -6.20 2.57 17.18
C PRO A 275 -5.56 2.38 15.80
N ILE A 276 -4.36 2.92 15.59
CA ILE A 276 -3.62 2.76 14.31
C ILE A 276 -3.37 1.26 14.02
N ALA A 277 -3.12 0.46 15.05
CA ALA A 277 -2.95 -1.00 14.94
C ALA A 277 -4.10 -1.72 14.21
N VAL A 278 -5.34 -1.27 14.42
CA VAL A 278 -6.53 -1.84 13.79
C VAL A 278 -6.57 -1.47 12.30
N LEU A 279 -6.16 -0.24 11.96
CA LEU A 279 -6.06 0.21 10.56
C LEU A 279 -4.96 -0.53 9.80
N ASP A 280 -3.84 -0.84 10.45
CA ASP A 280 -2.77 -1.64 9.85
C ASP A 280 -3.21 -3.08 9.59
N GLY A 281 -4.01 -3.67 10.49
CA GLY A 281 -4.62 -4.97 10.26
C GLY A 281 -5.68 -4.96 9.13
N LEU A 282 -6.42 -3.86 8.98
CA LEU A 282 -7.27 -3.60 7.81
C LEU A 282 -6.45 -3.55 6.51
N PHE A 283 -5.31 -2.85 6.49
CA PHE A 283 -4.41 -2.84 5.33
C PHE A 283 -3.84 -4.23 5.03
N LEU A 284 -3.49 -5.00 6.06
CA LEU A 284 -3.02 -6.38 5.91
C LEU A 284 -4.11 -7.29 5.34
N TYR A 285 -5.36 -7.15 5.79
CA TYR A 285 -6.50 -7.86 5.22
C TYR A 285 -6.71 -7.54 3.73
N MET A 286 -6.65 -6.26 3.36
CA MET A 286 -6.75 -5.85 1.95
C MET A 286 -5.59 -6.39 1.12
N ALA A 287 -4.37 -6.45 1.67
CA ALA A 287 -3.22 -7.03 0.99
C ALA A 287 -3.40 -8.54 0.75
N VAL A 288 -3.84 -9.30 1.75
CA VAL A 288 -4.07 -10.76 1.62
C VAL A 288 -5.21 -11.06 0.65
N THR A 289 -6.33 -10.34 0.76
CA THR A 289 -7.48 -10.54 -0.15
C THR A 289 -7.18 -10.12 -1.58
N ALA A 290 -6.31 -9.13 -1.81
CA ALA A 290 -5.86 -8.75 -3.14
C ALA A 290 -4.94 -9.79 -3.81
N LEU A 291 -4.31 -10.69 -3.05
CA LEU A 291 -3.54 -11.81 -3.63
C LEU A 291 -4.46 -12.92 -4.16
N ASN A 292 -5.65 -13.08 -3.57
CA ASN A 292 -6.64 -14.07 -4.00
C ASN A 292 -7.24 -13.68 -5.35
N GLY A 293 -7.09 -14.56 -6.35
CA GLY A 293 -7.52 -14.30 -7.74
C GLY A 293 -6.45 -13.63 -8.61
N ASN A 294 -5.23 -13.45 -8.10
CA ASN A 294 -4.10 -13.04 -8.92
C ASN A 294 -3.46 -14.26 -9.60
N GLN A 295 -3.54 -14.32 -10.93
CA GLN A 295 -2.97 -15.42 -11.73
C GLN A 295 -1.47 -15.65 -11.50
N MET A 296 -0.68 -14.58 -11.26
CA MET A 296 0.74 -14.73 -10.94
C MET A 296 0.92 -15.44 -9.60
N PHE A 297 0.13 -15.07 -8.59
CA PHE A 297 0.20 -15.67 -7.27
C PHE A 297 -0.26 -17.14 -7.28
N GLU A 298 -1.29 -17.47 -8.05
CA GLU A 298 -1.70 -18.86 -8.29
C GLU A 298 -0.56 -19.68 -8.90
N ARG A 299 0.13 -19.14 -9.92
CA ARG A 299 1.29 -19.82 -10.54
C ARG A 299 2.49 -19.95 -9.61
N ILE A 300 2.71 -18.97 -8.73
CA ILE A 300 3.73 -19.08 -7.68
C ILE A 300 3.36 -20.20 -6.71
N THR A 301 2.08 -20.30 -6.33
CA THR A 301 1.59 -21.37 -5.44
C THR A 301 1.77 -22.75 -6.09
N LEU A 302 1.60 -22.87 -7.41
CA LEU A 302 1.88 -24.11 -8.14
C LEU A 302 3.35 -24.58 -8.04
N LEU A 303 4.32 -23.70 -7.75
CA LEU A 303 5.71 -24.13 -7.51
C LEU A 303 5.87 -24.93 -6.21
N PHE A 304 4.99 -24.70 -5.24
CA PHE A 304 5.01 -25.37 -3.94
C PHE A 304 3.97 -26.50 -3.83
N MET A 305 3.12 -26.65 -4.84
CA MET A 305 2.08 -27.68 -4.88
C MET A 305 2.63 -29.00 -5.42
N GLU A 306 2.19 -30.13 -4.87
CA GLU A 306 2.50 -31.44 -5.44
C GLU A 306 1.78 -31.65 -6.78
N GLN A 307 2.44 -32.31 -7.73
CA GLN A 307 1.92 -32.53 -9.09
C GLN A 307 0.57 -33.24 -9.12
N ALA A 308 0.29 -34.13 -8.16
CA ALA A 308 -0.98 -34.84 -8.05
C ALA A 308 -2.15 -33.94 -7.63
N ALA A 309 -1.88 -32.81 -6.98
CA ALA A 309 -2.86 -31.88 -6.47
C ALA A 309 -3.10 -30.67 -7.41
N TYR A 310 -2.56 -30.71 -8.64
CA TYR A 310 -2.74 -29.60 -9.58
C TYR A 310 -4.22 -29.48 -9.97
N PRO A 311 -4.82 -28.28 -9.85
CA PRO A 311 -6.18 -28.07 -10.31
C PRO A 311 -6.25 -28.28 -11.83
N PRO A 312 -7.36 -28.81 -12.37
CA PRO A 312 -7.53 -29.05 -13.80
C PRO A 312 -7.84 -27.75 -14.55
N ASN A 313 -6.95 -26.75 -14.46
CA ASN A 313 -7.07 -25.49 -15.18
C ASN A 313 -6.73 -25.66 -16.67
N HIS A 314 -7.40 -24.90 -17.53
CA HIS A 314 -7.24 -24.94 -19.00
C HIS A 314 -5.76 -24.83 -19.46
N TYR A 315 -4.99 -23.94 -18.86
CA TYR A 315 -3.58 -23.71 -19.24
C TYR A 315 -2.64 -24.84 -18.79
N ILE A 316 -2.93 -25.51 -17.67
CA ILE A 316 -2.12 -26.62 -17.16
C ILE A 316 -2.17 -27.83 -18.10
N ARG A 317 -3.29 -28.02 -18.81
CA ARG A 317 -3.46 -29.11 -19.78
C ARG A 317 -2.77 -28.86 -21.12
N ARG A 318 -2.59 -27.60 -21.51
CA ARG A 318 -2.07 -27.21 -22.84
C ARG A 318 -0.56 -26.94 -22.87
N VAL A 319 0.03 -26.61 -21.73
CA VAL A 319 1.44 -26.17 -21.63
C VAL A 319 2.25 -27.14 -20.78
N PRO A 320 3.44 -27.58 -21.22
CA PRO A 320 4.30 -28.42 -20.40
C PRO A 320 4.76 -27.67 -19.14
N GLN A 321 4.71 -28.35 -17.99
CA GLN A 321 4.96 -27.77 -16.66
C GLN A 321 6.29 -26.98 -16.56
N ARG A 322 7.37 -27.49 -17.17
CA ARG A 322 8.67 -26.80 -17.18
C ARG A 322 8.59 -25.40 -17.78
N LYS A 323 7.76 -25.20 -18.81
CA LYS A 323 7.56 -23.89 -19.44
C LYS A 323 6.73 -22.95 -18.55
N ILE A 324 5.76 -23.49 -17.80
CA ILE A 324 5.00 -22.73 -16.80
C ILE A 324 5.96 -22.21 -15.71
N HIS A 325 6.79 -23.07 -15.14
CA HIS A 325 7.73 -22.67 -14.09
C HIS A 325 8.82 -21.70 -14.59
N GLN A 326 9.30 -21.86 -15.83
CA GLN A 326 10.21 -20.90 -16.47
C GLN A 326 9.55 -19.52 -16.61
N PHE A 327 8.29 -19.47 -17.02
CA PHE A 327 7.52 -18.23 -17.13
C PHE A 327 7.32 -17.57 -15.76
N THR A 328 6.89 -18.33 -14.75
CA THR A 328 6.71 -17.83 -13.39
C THR A 328 8.02 -17.33 -12.78
N GLY A 329 9.14 -18.02 -13.01
CA GLY A 329 10.46 -17.57 -12.57
C GLY A 329 10.85 -16.21 -13.17
N PHE A 330 10.53 -15.99 -14.45
CA PHE A 330 10.74 -14.70 -15.10
C PHE A 330 9.84 -13.60 -14.51
N GLN A 331 8.56 -13.89 -14.23
CA GLN A 331 7.67 -12.94 -13.57
C GLN A 331 8.16 -12.57 -12.15
N VAL A 332 8.61 -13.54 -11.37
CA VAL A 332 9.18 -13.31 -10.03
C VAL A 332 10.46 -12.49 -10.12
N LEU A 333 11.30 -12.74 -11.12
CA LEU A 333 12.49 -11.91 -11.37
C LEU A 333 12.10 -10.46 -11.69
N GLN A 334 11.14 -10.24 -12.57
CA GLN A 334 10.64 -8.91 -12.91
C GLN A 334 10.05 -8.18 -11.68
N LEU A 335 9.25 -8.88 -10.89
CA LEU A 335 8.73 -8.36 -9.62
C LEU A 335 9.85 -8.02 -8.64
N SER A 336 10.87 -8.87 -8.53
CA SER A 336 12.02 -8.66 -7.64
C SER A 336 12.82 -7.41 -8.03
N VAL A 337 13.03 -7.18 -9.33
CA VAL A 337 13.67 -5.96 -9.84
C VAL A 337 12.84 -4.72 -9.48
N MET A 338 11.51 -4.78 -9.67
CA MET A 338 10.61 -3.68 -9.33
C MET A 338 10.61 -3.40 -7.81
N CYS A 339 10.55 -4.44 -6.98
CA CYS A 339 10.63 -4.34 -5.53
C CYS A 339 11.97 -3.74 -5.08
N PHE A 340 13.08 -4.18 -5.68
CA PHE A 340 14.40 -3.64 -5.37
C PHE A 340 14.44 -2.13 -5.60
N VAL A 341 14.03 -1.66 -6.79
CA VAL A 341 13.97 -0.22 -7.11
C VAL A 341 13.01 0.54 -6.19
N GLY A 342 11.86 -0.04 -5.83
CA GLY A 342 10.86 0.60 -4.98
C GLY A 342 11.26 0.71 -3.50
N PHE A 343 11.97 -0.29 -2.96
CA PHE A 343 12.38 -0.32 -1.55
C PHE A 343 13.67 0.45 -1.25
N VAL A 344 14.44 0.88 -2.27
CA VAL A 344 15.62 1.73 -2.04
C VAL A 344 15.18 3.04 -1.37
N PRO A 345 15.80 3.44 -0.24
CA PRO A 345 15.43 4.66 0.49
C PRO A 345 15.83 5.95 -0.25
N TRP A 346 16.61 5.85 -1.33
CA TRP A 346 17.11 6.99 -2.10
C TRP A 346 16.01 7.63 -2.95
N ALA A 347 15.76 8.91 -2.74
CA ALA A 347 14.73 9.66 -3.45
C ALA A 347 14.92 9.64 -4.98
N TYR A 348 16.17 9.68 -5.45
CA TYR A 348 16.50 9.64 -6.88
C TYR A 348 16.09 8.32 -7.55
N VAL A 349 16.23 7.19 -6.86
CA VAL A 349 15.87 5.87 -7.40
C VAL A 349 14.35 5.75 -7.54
N LYS A 350 13.60 6.31 -6.59
CA LYS A 350 12.13 6.38 -6.67
C LYS A 350 11.64 7.20 -7.86
N MET A 351 12.41 8.19 -8.33
CA MET A 351 12.07 8.97 -9.52
C MET A 351 12.21 8.17 -10.83
N VAL A 352 13.00 7.10 -10.84
CA VAL A 352 13.21 6.23 -12.01
C VAL A 352 12.19 5.08 -12.05
N PHE A 353 11.53 4.79 -10.93
CA PHE A 353 10.52 3.74 -10.80
C PHE A 353 9.49 3.67 -11.96
N PRO A 354 8.86 4.78 -12.40
CA PRO A 354 7.87 4.73 -13.49
C PRO A 354 8.49 4.32 -14.82
N VAL A 355 9.73 4.76 -15.08
CA VAL A 355 10.50 4.43 -16.28
C VAL A 355 10.89 2.95 -16.26
N THR A 356 11.31 2.43 -15.11
CA THR A 356 11.60 1.00 -14.93
C THR A 356 10.36 0.15 -15.20
N LEU A 357 9.19 0.55 -14.68
CA LEU A 357 7.93 -0.14 -14.91
C LEU A 357 7.57 -0.15 -16.41
N LEU A 358 7.72 0.98 -17.09
CA LEU A 358 7.48 1.07 -18.52
C LEU A 358 8.46 0.24 -19.35
N LEU A 359 9.73 0.13 -18.93
CA LEU A 359 10.75 -0.70 -19.59
C LEU A 359 10.50 -2.21 -19.43
N LEU A 360 9.83 -2.64 -18.36
CA LEU A 360 9.47 -4.05 -18.14
C LEU A 360 8.45 -4.56 -19.16
N LEU A 361 7.60 -3.68 -19.72
CA LEU A 361 6.59 -4.03 -20.75
C LEU A 361 7.21 -4.49 -22.09
N PRO A 362 8.09 -3.72 -22.76
CA PRO A 362 8.75 -4.18 -23.98
C PRO A 362 9.69 -5.36 -23.70
N VAL A 363 10.31 -5.44 -22.52
CA VAL A 363 11.08 -6.61 -22.11
C VAL A 363 10.20 -7.86 -22.14
N ARG A 364 8.96 -7.81 -21.61
CA ARG A 364 8.00 -8.91 -21.77
C ARG A 364 7.72 -9.20 -23.25
N HIS A 365 7.33 -8.20 -24.03
CA HIS A 365 6.87 -8.43 -25.40
C HIS A 365 7.98 -8.84 -26.38
N LYS A 366 9.25 -8.52 -26.10
CA LYS A 366 10.38 -8.82 -27.00
C LYS A 366 11.26 -9.96 -26.49
N VAL A 367 11.50 -10.06 -25.18
CA VAL A 367 12.43 -11.04 -24.60
C VAL A 367 11.73 -12.36 -24.27
N VAL A 368 10.51 -12.32 -23.73
CA VAL A 368 9.77 -13.55 -23.36
C VAL A 368 9.45 -14.44 -24.57
N PRO A 369 8.99 -13.94 -25.73
CA PRO A 369 8.73 -14.79 -26.88
C PRO A 369 10.00 -15.37 -27.54
N LEU A 370 11.20 -14.90 -27.17
CA LEU A 370 12.45 -15.53 -27.60
C LEU A 370 12.75 -16.82 -26.80
N ILE A 371 12.22 -16.94 -25.59
CA ILE A 371 12.51 -18.04 -24.65
C ILE A 371 11.36 -19.07 -24.63
N ILE A 372 10.12 -18.62 -24.84
CA ILE A 372 8.90 -19.42 -24.79
C ILE A 372 8.14 -19.25 -26.10
N GLU A 373 7.75 -20.36 -26.72
CA GLU A 373 6.96 -20.33 -27.96
C GLU A 373 5.65 -19.55 -27.76
N GLN A 374 5.27 -18.74 -28.76
CA GLN A 374 4.07 -17.91 -28.71
C GLN A 374 2.80 -18.70 -28.40
N LYS A 375 2.68 -19.93 -28.92
CA LYS A 375 1.55 -20.83 -28.63
C LYS A 375 1.36 -21.09 -27.13
N TYR A 376 2.45 -21.23 -26.38
CA TYR A 376 2.36 -21.44 -24.93
C TYR A 376 2.07 -20.16 -24.18
N LEU A 377 2.56 -19.01 -24.67
CA LEU A 377 2.25 -17.70 -24.11
C LEU A 377 0.77 -17.35 -24.28
N ASP A 378 0.19 -17.60 -25.44
CA ASP A 378 -1.24 -17.38 -25.69
C ASP A 378 -2.12 -18.29 -24.81
N ALA A 379 -1.66 -19.52 -24.53
CA ALA A 379 -2.35 -20.42 -23.62
C ALA A 379 -2.19 -20.02 -22.14
N LEU A 380 -1.07 -19.38 -21.78
CA LEU A 380 -0.79 -18.87 -20.43
C LEU A 380 -1.52 -17.55 -20.17
N ASP A 381 -1.63 -16.68 -21.16
CA ASP A 381 -2.27 -15.37 -21.06
C ASP A 381 -3.76 -15.41 -21.46
N GLY A 382 -4.21 -16.52 -22.05
CA GLY A 382 -5.59 -16.74 -22.45
C GLY A 382 -6.56 -16.73 -21.27
N GLU A 383 -7.72 -16.12 -21.48
CA GLU A 383 -8.79 -16.06 -20.50
C GLU A 383 -9.33 -17.45 -20.14
N HIS A 384 -9.82 -17.59 -18.91
CA HIS A 384 -10.56 -18.77 -18.44
C HIS A 384 -11.82 -18.97 -19.30
N GLN A 385 -11.67 -19.67 -20.42
CA GLN A 385 -12.79 -20.22 -21.19
C GLN A 385 -13.16 -21.60 -20.70
#